data_AF-A0A821P0C6-F1
#
_entry.id   AF-A0A821P0C6-F1
#
_cell.length_a   1.000
_cell.length_b   1.000
_cell.length_c   1.000
_cell.angle_alpha   90.00
_cell.angle_beta   90.00
_cell.angle_gamma   90.00
#
_symmetry.space_group_name_H-M   'P 1'
#
loop_
_entity.id
_entity.type
_entity.pdbx_description
1 polymer ?
#
loop_
_entity_poly.entity_id
_entity_poly.type
_entity_poly.pdbx_seq_one_letter_code
_entity_poly.pdbx_strand_id
1 'polypeptide(L)'
;MAYDIELWWLRCLSFIIVIPYLGPHLVAIGKMLQDLLFFTIIIAIVMIGYGVASRSMVYFPTVNGFAIPAGGSIDNSFDGRSVFRYIAYPVYYLLYGNVGDERMNLDNNPDAGWSISNHVLLAIHMLFVNVLLTNLLIAMFR
;
A
#
# COMPACT_ATOMS: atom_id res chain seq x y z
N MET A 1 -0.10 25.09 11.47
CA MET A 1 -1.54 25.38 11.37
C MET A 1 -2.36 24.11 11.11
N ALA A 2 -2.09 23.34 10.05
CA ALA A 2 -2.83 22.07 9.83
C ALA A 2 -2.49 21.00 10.88
N TYR A 3 -1.21 20.74 11.16
CA TYR A 3 -0.82 19.73 12.17
C TYR A 3 -1.33 20.05 13.59
N ASP A 4 -1.55 21.33 13.91
CA ASP A 4 -2.11 21.75 15.20
C ASP A 4 -3.56 21.26 15.39
N ILE A 5 -4.34 21.17 14.30
CA ILE A 5 -5.73 20.65 14.37
C ILE A 5 -5.72 19.14 14.65
N GLU A 6 -4.79 18.39 14.05
CA GLU A 6 -4.66 16.95 14.23
C GLU A 6 -4.29 16.60 15.68
N LEU A 7 -3.38 17.37 16.29
CA LEU A 7 -3.02 17.23 17.70
C LEU A 7 -4.19 17.54 18.63
N TRP A 8 -5.04 18.51 18.27
CA TRP A 8 -6.25 18.82 19.02
C TRP A 8 -7.25 17.66 19.01
N TRP A 9 -7.44 16.99 17.87
CA TRP A 9 -8.28 15.79 17.76
C TRP A 9 -7.76 14.62 18.59
N LEU A 10 -6.44 14.39 18.62
CA LEU A 10 -5.83 13.37 19.50
C LEU A 10 -6.06 13.69 20.99
N ARG A 11 -6.09 14.97 21.35
CA ARG A 11 -6.40 15.40 22.72
C ARG A 11 -7.87 15.20 23.08
N CYS A 12 -8.79 15.40 22.13
CA CYS A 12 -10.20 15.03 22.29
C CYS A 12 -10.38 13.52 22.60
N LEU A 13 -9.59 12.64 21.98
CA LEU A 13 -9.58 11.21 22.28
C LEU A 13 -9.27 10.92 23.76
N SER A 14 -8.37 11.69 24.37
CA SER A 14 -8.00 11.54 25.78
C SER A 14 -9.15 11.91 26.73
N PHE A 15 -10.02 12.85 26.34
CA PHE A 15 -11.23 13.17 27.10
C PHE A 15 -12.30 12.07 26.98
N ILE A 16 -12.38 11.39 25.84
CA ILE A 16 -13.33 10.29 25.59
C ILE A 16 -13.04 9.07 26.46
N ILE A 17 -11.78 8.85 26.87
CA ILE A 17 -11.37 7.75 27.77
C ILE A 17 -12.06 7.82 29.13
N VAL A 18 -12.38 9.02 29.62
CA VAL A 18 -12.98 9.23 30.95
C VAL A 18 -14.48 8.92 30.96
N ILE A 19 -15.12 8.84 29.78
CA ILE A 19 -16.56 8.55 29.66
C ILE A 19 -16.79 7.05 29.91
N PRO A 20 -17.65 6.67 30.88
CA PRO A 20 -17.79 5.28 31.33
C PRO A 20 -18.19 4.28 30.24
N TYR A 21 -18.86 4.74 29.18
CA TYR A 21 -19.28 3.91 28.06
C TYR A 21 -18.22 3.75 26.96
N LEU A 22 -17.30 4.71 26.78
CA LEU A 22 -16.33 4.70 25.68
C LEU A 22 -14.90 4.38 26.15
N GLY A 23 -14.58 4.58 27.43
CA GLY A 23 -13.27 4.29 28.00
C GLY A 23 -12.79 2.85 27.81
N PRO A 24 -13.59 1.82 28.18
CA PRO A 24 -13.19 0.42 28.02
C PRO A 24 -12.95 0.03 26.56
N HIS A 25 -13.75 0.54 25.62
CA HIS A 25 -13.58 0.28 24.19
C HIS A 25 -12.30 0.91 23.63
N LEU A 26 -11.96 2.13 24.05
CA LEU A 26 -10.72 2.79 23.60
C LEU A 26 -9.46 2.08 24.10
N VAL A 27 -9.47 1.64 25.35
CA VAL A 27 -8.36 0.86 25.94
C VAL A 27 -8.22 -0.50 25.25
N ALA A 28 -9.33 -1.14 24.87
CA ALA A 28 -9.32 -2.37 24.10
C ALA A 28 -8.72 -2.18 22.69
N ILE A 29 -9.10 -1.10 21.97
CA ILE A 29 -8.53 -0.75 20.67
C ILE A 29 -7.01 -0.53 20.79
N GLY A 30 -6.56 0.19 21.82
CA GLY A 30 -5.13 0.44 22.05
C GLY A 30 -4.32 -0.84 22.26
N LYS A 31 -4.88 -1.82 22.97
CA LYS A 31 -4.23 -3.13 23.18
C LYS A 31 -4.16 -3.95 21.90
N MET A 32 -5.22 -3.94 21.09
CA MET A 32 -5.25 -4.63 19.80
C MET A 32 -4.39 -3.94 18.72
N LEU A 33 -4.07 -2.65 18.88
CA LEU A 33 -3.21 -1.91 17.96
C LEU A 33 -1.76 -2.42 17.96
N GLN A 34 -1.24 -2.92 19.08
CA GLN A 34 0.12 -3.50 19.12
C GLN A 34 0.21 -4.75 18.23
N ASP A 35 -0.82 -5.60 18.26
CA ASP A 35 -0.88 -6.80 17.43
C ASP A 35 -1.14 -6.45 15.94
N LEU A 36 -1.92 -5.39 15.66
CA LEU A 36 -2.07 -4.84 14.32
C LEU A 36 -0.72 -4.38 13.73
N LEU A 37 0.14 -3.75 14.52
CA LEU A 37 1.38 -3.17 14.02
C LEU A 37 2.28 -4.25 13.39
N PHE A 38 2.41 -5.40 14.06
CA PHE A 38 3.15 -6.56 13.51
C PHE A 38 2.55 -7.03 12.19
N PHE A 39 1.23 -7.13 12.10
CA PHE A 39 0.55 -7.55 10.88
C PHE A 39 0.70 -6.54 9.73
N THR A 40 0.67 -5.26 10.06
CA THR A 40 0.85 -4.15 9.11
C THR A 40 2.23 -4.19 8.48
N ILE A 41 3.26 -4.58 9.24
CA ILE A 41 4.61 -4.80 8.70
C ILE A 41 4.61 -5.92 7.65
N ILE A 42 3.89 -7.02 7.90
CA ILE A 42 3.79 -8.14 6.94
C ILE A 42 3.10 -7.66 5.65
N ILE A 43 1.98 -6.93 5.76
CA ILE A 43 1.31 -6.34 4.58
C ILE A 43 2.30 -5.43 3.82
N ALA A 44 3.03 -4.57 4.52
CA ALA A 44 3.98 -3.65 3.90
C ALA A 44 5.10 -4.37 3.14
N ILE A 45 5.62 -5.49 3.67
CA ILE A 45 6.65 -6.29 2.98
C ILE A 45 6.09 -6.91 1.70
N VAL A 46 4.90 -7.51 1.76
CA VAL A 46 4.24 -8.13 0.59
C VAL A 46 3.94 -7.08 -0.48
N MET A 47 3.45 -5.92 -0.06
CA MET A 47 3.13 -4.78 -0.91
C MET A 47 4.37 -4.25 -1.65
N ILE A 48 5.48 -4.03 -0.93
CA ILE A 48 6.73 -3.57 -1.54
C ILE A 48 7.28 -4.63 -2.50
N GLY A 49 7.22 -5.91 -2.13
CA GLY A 49 7.66 -7.02 -2.99
C GLY A 49 6.92 -7.05 -4.32
N TYR A 50 5.58 -6.93 -4.30
CA TYR A 50 4.77 -6.85 -5.50
C TYR A 50 5.05 -5.57 -6.31
N GLY A 51 5.10 -4.41 -5.66
CA GLY A 51 5.34 -3.14 -6.34
C GLY A 51 6.69 -3.10 -7.06
N VAL A 52 7.75 -3.66 -6.48
CA VAL A 52 9.07 -3.73 -7.14
C VAL A 52 9.03 -4.70 -8.32
N ALA A 53 8.40 -5.87 -8.15
CA ALA A 53 8.30 -6.88 -9.20
C ALA A 53 7.48 -6.41 -10.41
N SER A 54 6.31 -5.80 -10.18
CA SER A 54 5.42 -5.33 -11.25
C SER A 54 6.07 -4.21 -12.07
N ARG A 55 6.76 -3.28 -11.40
CA ARG A 55 7.46 -2.15 -12.06
C ARG A 55 8.71 -2.62 -12.79
N SER A 56 9.46 -3.57 -12.21
CA SER A 56 10.57 -4.21 -12.91
C SER A 56 10.10 -4.85 -14.21
N MET A 57 9.05 -5.67 -14.19
CA MET A 57 8.54 -6.36 -15.39
C MET A 57 8.02 -5.43 -16.50
N VAL A 58 7.44 -4.29 -16.14
CA VAL A 58 6.89 -3.33 -17.13
C VAL A 58 7.96 -2.42 -17.73
N TYR A 59 8.97 -2.02 -16.97
CA TYR A 59 9.97 -1.04 -17.42
C TYR A 59 11.31 -1.65 -17.86
N PHE A 60 11.53 -2.96 -17.65
CA PHE A 60 12.75 -3.65 -18.07
C PHE A 60 13.04 -3.58 -19.59
N PRO A 61 12.06 -3.65 -20.50
CA PRO A 61 12.39 -3.76 -21.93
C PRO A 61 12.64 -2.42 -22.65
N THR A 62 12.36 -1.26 -22.05
CA THR A 62 12.28 -0.01 -22.83
C THR A 62 13.58 0.81 -22.88
N VAL A 63 14.53 0.70 -21.94
CA VAL A 63 15.74 1.55 -21.96
C VAL A 63 16.86 1.05 -21.03
N ASN A 64 18.11 1.41 -21.36
CA ASN A 64 19.29 1.38 -20.49
C ASN A 64 19.16 2.36 -19.29
N GLY A 65 18.09 2.22 -18.50
CA GLY A 65 17.71 3.10 -17.40
C GLY A 65 16.24 2.89 -17.04
N PHE A 66 15.89 3.03 -15.76
CA PHE A 66 14.52 2.89 -15.25
C PHE A 66 13.61 3.99 -15.85
N ALA A 67 12.95 3.73 -16.99
CA ALA A 67 11.94 4.63 -17.54
C ALA A 67 10.65 4.51 -16.75
N ILE A 68 10.07 5.64 -16.38
CA ILE A 68 8.74 5.74 -15.76
C ILE A 68 7.75 6.18 -16.86
N PRO A 69 6.48 5.70 -16.90
CA PRO A 69 5.57 6.03 -17.98
C PRO A 69 4.96 7.39 -17.68
N ALA A 70 5.53 8.42 -18.30
CA ALA A 70 4.94 9.73 -18.62
C ALA A 70 6.04 10.71 -19.07
N GLY A 71 6.93 10.31 -19.98
CA GLY A 71 7.93 11.23 -20.54
C GLY A 71 8.87 11.87 -19.51
N GLY A 72 9.11 11.21 -18.38
CA GLY A 72 10.06 11.64 -17.35
C GLY A 72 11.28 10.73 -17.34
N SER A 73 12.43 11.26 -17.73
CA SER A 73 13.73 10.64 -17.49
C SER A 73 14.03 10.71 -15.98
N ILE A 74 14.36 9.57 -15.37
CA ILE A 74 15.19 9.60 -14.15
C ILE A 74 16.54 10.11 -14.64
N ASP A 75 16.83 11.39 -14.41
CA ASP A 75 18.22 11.83 -14.34
C ASP A 75 18.93 10.88 -13.35
N ASN A 76 20.17 10.46 -13.61
CA ASN A 76 20.91 9.46 -12.82
C ASN A 76 21.05 9.75 -11.29
N SER A 77 20.38 10.78 -10.78
CA SER A 77 20.10 11.02 -9.38
C SER A 77 19.00 10.08 -8.87
N PHE A 78 19.41 9.03 -8.16
CA PHE A 78 18.53 8.11 -7.45
C PHE A 78 17.71 8.85 -6.37
N ASP A 79 16.59 9.47 -6.74
CA ASP A 79 15.69 10.11 -5.77
C ASP A 79 14.71 9.08 -5.21
N GLY A 80 15.00 8.56 -4.02
CA GLY A 80 14.19 7.55 -3.34
C GLY A 80 12.71 7.96 -3.15
N ARG A 81 12.41 9.26 -3.19
CA ARG A 81 11.05 9.79 -3.11
C ARG A 81 10.22 9.44 -4.35
N SER A 82 10.83 9.50 -5.53
CA SER A 82 10.17 9.17 -6.79
C SER A 82 9.84 7.67 -6.84
N VAL A 83 10.82 6.84 -6.51
CA VAL A 83 10.70 5.37 -6.47
C VAL A 83 9.55 4.95 -5.55
N PHE A 84 9.49 5.50 -4.34
CA PHE A 84 8.41 5.18 -3.40
C PHE A 84 7.02 5.58 -3.94
N ARG A 85 6.91 6.75 -4.58
CA ARG A 85 5.65 7.22 -5.16
C ARG A 85 5.16 6.34 -6.32
N TYR A 86 6.05 5.79 -7.13
CA TYR A 86 5.68 4.93 -8.26
C TYR A 86 5.47 3.46 -7.87
N ILE A 87 6.12 2.99 -6.81
CA ILE A 87 6.06 1.59 -6.36
C ILE A 87 4.99 1.38 -5.30
N ALA A 88 4.97 2.18 -4.23
CA ALA A 88 4.14 1.91 -3.06
C ALA A 88 2.74 2.52 -3.17
N TYR A 89 2.62 3.73 -3.73
CA TYR A 89 1.35 4.43 -3.82
C TYR A 89 0.27 3.64 -4.58
N PRO A 90 0.50 3.13 -5.79
CA PRO A 90 -0.58 2.49 -6.54
C PRO A 90 -0.94 1.11 -5.95
N VAL A 91 0.03 0.40 -5.36
CA VAL A 91 -0.20 -0.86 -4.64
C VAL A 91 -1.01 -0.64 -3.35
N TYR A 92 -0.92 0.54 -2.73
CA TYR A 92 -1.72 0.87 -1.55
C TYR A 92 -3.21 0.92 -1.87
N TYR A 93 -3.57 1.50 -3.01
CA TYR A 93 -4.95 1.60 -3.45
C TYR A 93 -5.56 0.23 -3.78
N LEU A 94 -4.74 -0.78 -4.10
CA LEU A 94 -5.20 -2.16 -4.27
C LEU A 94 -5.77 -2.75 -2.98
N LEU A 95 -5.25 -2.37 -1.81
CA LEU A 95 -5.78 -2.81 -0.51
C LEU A 95 -7.25 -2.40 -0.33
N TYR A 96 -7.60 -1.23 -0.87
CA TYR A 96 -8.97 -0.68 -0.83
C TYR A 96 -9.85 -1.15 -1.99
N GLY A 97 -9.35 -2.04 -2.85
CA GLY A 97 -10.08 -2.56 -3.99
C GLY A 97 -10.02 -1.70 -5.25
N ASN A 98 -9.24 -0.62 -5.28
CA ASN A 98 -9.04 0.16 -6.49
C ASN A 98 -7.98 -0.50 -7.39
N VAL A 99 -8.42 -1.38 -8.30
CA VAL A 99 -7.58 -2.05 -9.31
C VAL A 99 -7.49 -1.30 -10.64
N GLY A 100 -8.36 -0.31 -10.87
CA GLY A 100 -8.54 0.28 -12.20
C GLY A 100 -7.27 0.95 -12.71
N ASP A 101 -6.64 1.75 -11.86
CA ASP A 101 -5.47 2.54 -12.22
C ASP A 101 -4.25 1.65 -12.48
N GLU A 102 -4.03 0.62 -11.66
CA GLU A 102 -2.96 -0.36 -11.86
C GLU A 102 -3.20 -1.16 -13.16
N ARG A 103 -4.42 -1.66 -13.39
CA ARG A 103 -4.75 -2.40 -14.62
C ARG A 103 -4.58 -1.56 -15.88
N MET A 104 -4.98 -0.29 -15.86
CA MET A 104 -4.74 0.62 -16.98
C MET A 104 -3.25 0.85 -17.22
N ASN A 105 -2.44 1.02 -16.17
CA ASN A 105 -0.99 1.15 -16.34
C ASN A 105 -0.33 -0.10 -16.93
N LEU A 106 -0.89 -1.29 -16.64
CA LEU A 106 -0.43 -2.57 -17.19
C LEU A 106 -0.80 -2.77 -18.66
N ASP A 107 -2.01 -2.36 -19.05
CA ASP A 107 -2.54 -2.54 -20.42
C ASP A 107 -1.96 -1.51 -21.41
N ASN A 108 -1.66 -0.29 -20.95
CA ASN A 108 -1.07 0.78 -21.77
C ASN A 108 0.41 0.54 -22.16
N ASN A 109 1.05 -0.54 -21.67
CA ASN A 109 2.44 -0.86 -21.99
C ASN A 109 2.59 -2.29 -22.54
N PRO A 110 2.02 -2.57 -23.74
CA PRO A 110 1.93 -3.91 -24.31
C PRO A 110 3.27 -4.49 -24.78
N ASP A 111 4.32 -3.67 -24.88
CA ASP A 111 5.66 -4.08 -25.33
C ASP A 111 6.39 -4.96 -24.30
N ALA A 112 5.87 -5.04 -23.06
CA ALA A 112 6.29 -6.05 -22.10
C ALA A 112 5.75 -7.41 -22.56
N GLY A 113 6.60 -8.23 -23.19
CA GLY A 113 6.32 -9.62 -23.60
C GLY A 113 5.84 -10.57 -22.47
N TRP A 114 5.66 -10.05 -21.26
CA TRP A 114 5.18 -10.69 -20.04
C TRP A 114 3.85 -10.11 -19.54
N SER A 115 3.07 -9.42 -20.37
CA SER A 115 1.78 -8.81 -19.98
C SER A 115 0.85 -9.77 -19.22
N ILE A 116 0.78 -11.04 -19.65
CA ILE A 116 -0.01 -12.09 -18.97
C ILE A 116 0.52 -12.36 -17.55
N SER A 117 1.84 -12.44 -17.38
CA SER A 117 2.47 -12.70 -16.08
C SER A 117 2.15 -11.58 -15.07
N ASN A 118 2.06 -10.33 -15.53
CA ASN A 118 1.77 -9.22 -14.63
C ASN A 118 0.30 -9.19 -14.18
N HIS A 119 -0.63 -9.54 -15.08
CA HIS A 119 -2.04 -9.74 -14.71
C HIS A 119 -2.22 -10.89 -13.71
N VAL A 120 -1.47 -11.98 -13.89
CA VAL A 120 -1.45 -13.11 -12.94
C VAL A 120 -0.85 -12.67 -11.59
N LEU A 121 0.25 -11.91 -11.61
CA LEU A 121 0.89 -11.39 -10.40
C LEU A 121 -0.07 -10.47 -9.62
N LEU A 122 -0.80 -9.59 -10.33
CA LEU A 122 -1.85 -8.73 -9.75
C LEU A 122 -2.96 -9.57 -9.11
N ALA A 123 -3.44 -10.60 -9.80
CA ALA A 123 -4.49 -11.48 -9.26
C ALA A 123 -4.03 -12.23 -8.00
N ILE A 124 -2.80 -12.75 -7.99
CA ILE A 124 -2.20 -13.42 -6.83
C ILE A 124 -2.05 -12.43 -5.67
N HIS A 125 -1.57 -11.21 -5.93
CA HIS A 125 -1.46 -10.17 -4.91
C HIS A 125 -2.82 -9.84 -4.30
N MET A 126 -3.86 -9.63 -5.12
CA MET A 126 -5.20 -9.35 -4.63
C MET A 126 -5.78 -10.50 -3.82
N LEU A 127 -5.54 -11.75 -4.21
CA LEU A 127 -5.96 -12.90 -3.43
C LEU A 127 -5.22 -12.93 -2.08
N PHE A 128 -3.90 -12.82 -2.09
CA PHE A 128 -3.11 -12.96 -0.88
C PHE A 128 -3.35 -11.82 0.11
N VAL A 129 -3.44 -10.58 -0.37
CA VAL A 129 -3.63 -9.41 0.49
C VAL A 129 -5.10 -9.25 0.88
N ASN A 130 -6.02 -9.20 -0.09
CA ASN A 130 -7.41 -8.82 0.20
C ASN A 130 -8.25 -9.99 0.72
N VAL A 131 -7.95 -11.23 0.33
CA VAL A 131 -8.71 -12.41 0.77
C VAL A 131 -8.04 -13.17 1.91
N LEU A 132 -6.70 -13.23 1.96
CA LEU A 132 -6.00 -13.94 3.04
C LEU A 132 -5.58 -12.99 4.16
N LEU A 133 -4.76 -11.98 3.88
CA LEU A 133 -4.21 -11.12 4.93
C LEU A 133 -5.29 -10.24 5.58
N THR A 134 -6.15 -9.57 4.82
CA THR A 134 -7.23 -8.75 5.40
C THR A 134 -8.20 -9.58 6.24
N ASN A 135 -8.52 -10.80 5.82
CA ASN A 135 -9.36 -11.69 6.61
C ASN A 135 -8.65 -12.21 7.87
N LEU A 136 -7.34 -12.43 7.81
CA LEU A 136 -6.54 -12.77 9.00
C LEU A 136 -6.47 -11.60 9.98
N LEU A 137 -6.34 -10.37 9.48
CA LEU A 137 -6.38 -9.15 10.31
C LEU A 137 -7.72 -9.02 11.03
N ILE A 138 -8.84 -9.24 10.33
CA ILE A 138 -10.18 -9.28 10.94
C ILE A 138 -10.26 -10.39 12.00
N ALA A 139 -9.66 -11.56 11.74
CA ALA A 139 -9.65 -12.68 12.69
C ALA A 139 -8.85 -12.39 13.96
N MET A 140 -7.76 -11.61 13.89
CA MET A 140 -7.00 -11.21 15.08
C MET A 140 -7.68 -10.13 15.92
N PHE A 141 -8.58 -9.34 15.32
CA PHE A 141 -9.38 -8.34 16.04
C PHE A 141 -10.61 -8.90 16.74
N ARG A 142 -10.89 -10.18 16.53
CA ARG A 142 -11.98 -10.90 17.20
C ARG A 142 -11.47 -11.56 18.48
#